data_AF-A0A564ZE29-F1
#
_entry.id   AF-A0A564ZE29-F1
#
_cell.length_a   1.000
_cell.length_b   1.000
_cell.length_c   1.000
_cell.angle_alpha   90.00
_cell.angle_beta   90.00
_cell.angle_gamma   90.00
#
_symmetry.space_group_name_H-M   'P 1'
#
loop_
_entity.id
_entity.type
_entity.pdbx_description
1 polymer ?
#
loop_
_entity_poly.entity_id
_entity_poly.type
_entity_poly.pdbx_seq_one_letter_code
_entity_poly.pdbx_strand_id
1 'polypeptide(L)'
;MHVDHLEERVAELEHLILGIRNQTSQRPPKQTISDMIADAQKQVTLAEKRPKIKEILDRSSELSKYMDPNFLDVQTIATEAKIKVILLHEAEIRQTAQALEALQSLKDVLNNPAYSDLSQMKAKFAEMHQKHAEQEMQTNDFMDESNALLEAYANATRNMSKLLLAWQKKVTAK
;
A
#
# COMPACT_ATOMS: atom_id res chain seq x y z
N MET A 1 10.22 11.85 -12.11
CA MET A 1 9.47 12.09 -13.37
C MET A 1 8.12 12.76 -13.11
N HIS A 2 8.09 13.91 -12.44
CA HIS A 2 6.83 14.66 -12.22
C HIS A 2 7.01 16.18 -12.30
N VAL A 3 8.25 16.69 -12.23
CA VAL A 3 8.53 18.13 -12.40
C VAL A 3 8.36 18.53 -13.86
N ASP A 4 8.88 17.73 -14.80
CA ASP A 4 8.81 18.02 -16.24
C ASP A 4 7.36 18.15 -16.74
N HIS A 5 6.45 17.30 -16.24
CA HIS A 5 5.03 17.38 -16.59
C HIS A 5 4.31 18.58 -15.95
N LEU A 6 4.74 19.00 -14.76
CA LEU A 6 4.24 20.23 -14.14
C LEU A 6 4.73 21.47 -14.90
N GLU A 7 5.99 21.47 -15.33
CA GLU A 7 6.55 22.54 -16.15
C GLU A 7 5.86 22.66 -17.52
N GLU A 8 5.60 21.54 -18.19
CA GLU A 8 4.83 21.51 -19.44
C GLU A 8 3.43 22.09 -19.25
N ARG A 9 2.73 21.70 -18.18
CA ARG A 9 1.39 22.19 -17.89
C ARG A 9 1.37 23.68 -17.49
N VAL A 10 2.41 24.14 -16.79
CA VAL A 10 2.58 25.58 -16.49
C VAL A 10 2.84 26.36 -17.77
N ALA A 11 3.67 25.86 -18.68
CA ALA A 11 3.93 26.48 -19.97
C ALA A 11 2.65 26.58 -20.84
N GLU A 12 1.80 25.55 -20.83
CA GLU A 12 0.49 25.58 -21.49
C GLU A 12 -0.45 26.63 -20.89
N LEU A 13 -0.48 26.76 -19.56
CA LEU A 13 -1.29 27.77 -18.87
C LEU A 13 -0.80 29.19 -19.14
N GLU A 14 0.52 29.39 -19.14
CA GLU A 14 1.14 30.66 -19.51
C GLU A 14 0.81 31.03 -20.96
N HIS A 15 0.83 30.04 -21.86
CA HIS A 15 0.45 30.23 -23.26
C HIS A 15 -1.02 30.64 -23.41
N LEU A 16 -1.93 30.01 -22.68
CA LEU A 16 -3.36 30.30 -22.72
C LEU A 16 -3.69 31.70 -22.19
N ILE A 17 -2.98 32.15 -21.15
CA ILE A 17 -3.26 33.42 -20.48
C ILE A 17 -2.56 34.60 -21.17
N LEU A 18 -1.30 34.45 -21.55
CA LEU A 18 -0.48 35.53 -22.11
C LEU A 18 -0.46 35.53 -23.65
N GLY A 19 -0.93 34.45 -24.27
CA GLY A 19 -0.91 34.24 -25.72
C GLY A 19 0.49 34.01 -26.29
N ILE A 20 0.56 33.64 -27.57
CA ILE A 20 1.82 33.42 -28.33
C ILE A 20 2.75 34.64 -28.33
N ARG A 21 2.26 35.85 -28.01
CA ARG A 21 2.88 37.10 -28.45
C ARG A 21 3.56 37.99 -27.41
N ASN A 22 3.64 37.64 -26.12
CA ASN A 22 4.26 38.56 -25.15
C ASN A 22 5.05 37.84 -24.04
N GLN A 23 6.23 37.30 -24.37
CA GLN A 23 7.27 37.01 -23.36
C GLN A 23 8.19 38.22 -23.07
N THR A 24 7.95 39.40 -23.68
CA THR A 24 8.89 40.55 -23.61
C THR A 24 8.30 41.86 -23.09
N SER A 25 7.02 41.92 -22.71
CA SER A 25 6.45 43.17 -22.18
C SER A 25 6.60 43.21 -20.65
N GLN A 26 7.67 43.83 -20.15
CA GLN A 26 7.90 44.13 -18.73
C GLN A 26 6.86 45.10 -18.10
N ARG A 27 5.73 45.35 -18.77
CA ARG A 27 4.67 46.21 -18.26
C ARG A 27 3.53 45.32 -17.77
N PRO A 28 3.10 45.44 -16.49
CA PRO A 28 1.94 44.71 -16.03
C PRO A 28 0.75 45.03 -16.96
N PRO A 29 -0.02 44.02 -17.38
CA PRO A 29 -1.22 44.26 -18.18
C PRO A 29 -2.08 45.29 -17.46
N LYS A 30 -2.56 46.31 -18.18
CA LYS A 30 -3.32 47.43 -17.60
C LYS A 30 -4.66 47.02 -16.96
N GLN A 31 -5.11 45.80 -17.23
CA GLN A 31 -6.32 45.21 -16.68
C GLN A 31 -5.97 43.80 -16.19
N THR A 32 -6.34 43.50 -14.96
CA THR A 32 -6.21 42.17 -14.38
C THR A 32 -7.19 41.23 -15.09
N ILE A 33 -6.91 39.93 -15.15
CA ILE A 33 -7.88 38.93 -15.64
C ILE A 33 -9.21 39.06 -14.87
N SER A 34 -9.14 39.35 -13.56
CA SER A 34 -10.30 39.66 -12.73
C SER A 34 -11.10 40.87 -13.24
N ASP A 35 -10.42 41.91 -13.75
CA ASP A 35 -11.09 43.10 -14.30
C ASP A 35 -11.75 42.78 -15.64
N MET A 36 -11.08 41.99 -16.49
CA MET A 36 -11.64 41.51 -17.76
C MET A 36 -12.85 40.61 -17.54
N ILE A 37 -12.81 39.71 -16.54
CA ILE A 37 -13.95 38.87 -16.15
C ILE A 37 -15.08 39.73 -15.60
N ALA A 38 -14.77 40.71 -14.73
CA ALA A 38 -15.77 41.62 -14.19
C ALA A 38 -16.44 42.45 -15.30
N ASP A 39 -15.69 42.93 -16.28
CA ASP A 39 -16.23 43.66 -17.42
C ASP A 39 -17.03 42.75 -18.36
N ALA A 40 -16.55 41.53 -18.64
CA ALA A 40 -17.32 40.53 -19.39
C ALA A 40 -18.64 40.20 -18.68
N GLN A 41 -18.62 40.04 -17.35
CA GLN A 41 -19.81 39.77 -16.55
C GLN A 41 -20.79 40.96 -16.58
N LYS A 42 -20.30 42.21 -16.50
CA LYS A 42 -21.16 43.40 -16.70
C LYS A 42 -21.81 43.40 -18.09
N GLN A 43 -21.08 43.03 -19.13
CA GLN A 43 -21.62 42.93 -20.50
C GLN A 43 -22.66 41.82 -20.61
N VAL A 44 -22.43 40.66 -19.97
CA VAL A 44 -23.39 39.56 -19.91
C VAL A 44 -24.67 40.00 -19.19
N THR A 45 -24.58 40.61 -18.00
CA THR A 45 -25.75 41.12 -17.26
C THR A 45 -26.50 42.21 -18.05
N LEU A 46 -25.79 43.02 -18.83
CA LEU A 46 -26.43 44.02 -19.72
C LEU A 46 -27.15 43.34 -20.89
N ALA A 47 -26.57 42.28 -21.45
CA ALA A 47 -27.12 41.51 -22.56
C ALA A 47 -28.33 40.66 -22.13
N GLU A 48 -28.34 40.12 -20.90
CA GLU A 48 -29.46 39.38 -20.30
C GLU A 48 -30.74 40.19 -20.15
N LYS A 49 -30.66 41.53 -20.16
CA LYS A 49 -31.85 42.40 -20.22
C LYS A 49 -32.64 42.20 -21.51
N ARG A 50 -32.03 41.60 -22.55
CA ARG A 50 -32.70 41.22 -23.79
C ARG A 50 -33.20 39.78 -23.67
N PRO A 51 -34.51 39.52 -23.71
CA PRO A 51 -35.08 38.21 -23.40
C PRO A 51 -34.59 37.09 -24.33
N LYS A 52 -34.39 37.39 -25.62
CA LYS A 52 -33.86 36.41 -26.61
C LYS A 52 -32.40 36.02 -26.35
N ILE A 53 -31.59 36.95 -25.84
CA ILE A 53 -30.17 36.66 -25.55
C ILE A 53 -30.07 35.85 -24.27
N LYS A 54 -30.90 36.16 -23.28
CA LYS A 54 -31.02 35.37 -22.05
C LYS A 54 -31.41 33.92 -22.35
N GLU A 55 -32.42 33.69 -23.18
CA GLU A 55 -32.83 32.33 -23.58
C GLU A 55 -31.68 31.54 -24.26
N ILE A 56 -30.90 32.19 -25.13
CA ILE A 56 -29.75 31.56 -25.78
C ILE A 56 -28.62 31.29 -24.79
N LEU A 57 -28.35 32.20 -23.86
CA LEU A 57 -27.31 32.03 -22.83
C LEU A 57 -27.66 30.88 -21.88
N ASP A 58 -28.92 30.79 -21.47
CA ASP A 58 -29.43 29.68 -20.66
C ASP A 58 -29.27 28.34 -21.40
N ARG A 59 -29.57 28.32 -22.71
CA ARG A 59 -29.36 27.16 -23.60
C ARG A 59 -27.91 26.91 -24.00
N SER A 60 -26.98 27.83 -23.75
CA SER A 60 -25.56 27.66 -24.13
C SER A 60 -24.93 26.48 -23.41
N SER A 61 -25.35 26.20 -22.18
CA SER A 61 -24.91 25.03 -21.42
C SER A 61 -25.41 23.71 -22.04
N GLU A 62 -26.62 23.72 -22.59
CA GLU A 62 -27.23 22.60 -23.29
C GLU A 62 -26.57 22.39 -24.65
N LEU A 63 -26.34 23.48 -25.39
CA LEU A 63 -25.65 23.46 -26.68
C LEU A 63 -24.22 22.94 -26.54
N SER A 64 -23.50 23.34 -25.48
CA SER A 64 -22.17 22.81 -25.17
C SER A 64 -22.18 21.29 -24.99
N LYS A 65 -23.24 20.73 -24.38
CA LYS A 65 -23.41 19.27 -24.25
C LYS A 65 -23.64 18.62 -25.61
N TYR A 66 -24.49 19.18 -26.46
CA TYR A 66 -24.74 18.63 -27.80
C TYR A 66 -23.53 18.74 -28.75
N MET A 67 -22.60 19.65 -28.46
CA MET A 67 -21.35 19.83 -29.21
C MET A 67 -20.25 18.87 -28.77
N ASP A 68 -20.40 18.17 -27.63
CA ASP A 68 -19.45 17.13 -27.23
C ASP A 68 -19.62 15.90 -28.14
N PRO A 69 -18.58 15.50 -28.89
CA PRO A 69 -18.62 14.34 -29.78
C PRO A 69 -19.10 13.06 -29.07
N ASN A 70 -18.83 12.93 -27.77
CA ASN A 70 -19.18 11.76 -26.99
C ASN A 70 -20.62 11.81 -26.41
N PHE A 71 -21.29 12.96 -26.46
CA PHE A 71 -22.63 13.11 -25.89
C PHE A 71 -23.66 12.25 -26.63
N LEU A 72 -23.55 12.18 -27.96
CA LEU A 72 -24.40 11.32 -28.76
C LEU A 72 -24.01 9.86 -28.60
N ASP A 73 -22.73 9.50 -28.53
CA ASP A 73 -22.30 8.10 -28.42
C ASP A 73 -22.86 7.42 -27.16
N VAL A 74 -22.91 8.11 -26.02
CA VAL A 74 -23.45 7.52 -24.78
C VAL A 74 -24.96 7.23 -24.87
N GLN A 75 -25.73 8.06 -25.59
CA GLN A 75 -27.18 7.84 -25.80
C GLN A 75 -27.50 6.97 -27.01
N THR A 76 -26.67 6.97 -28.06
CA THR A 76 -26.99 6.39 -29.37
C THR A 76 -26.41 5.00 -29.60
N ILE A 77 -25.64 4.41 -28.66
CA ILE A 77 -25.38 2.97 -28.74
C ILE A 77 -26.74 2.27 -28.69
N ALA A 78 -27.18 1.81 -29.86
CA ALA A 78 -28.43 1.10 -30.05
C ALA A 78 -28.49 -0.03 -29.03
N THR A 79 -29.67 -0.27 -28.45
CA THR A 79 -29.86 -1.34 -27.46
C THR A 79 -29.34 -2.69 -27.98
N GLU A 80 -29.45 -2.92 -29.30
CA GLU A 80 -28.90 -4.11 -29.96
C GLU A 80 -27.36 -4.17 -29.94
N ALA A 81 -26.67 -3.04 -30.08
CA ALA A 81 -25.21 -2.97 -29.93
C ALA A 81 -24.78 -3.21 -28.47
N LYS A 82 -25.53 -2.70 -27.49
CA LYS A 82 -25.29 -3.01 -26.06
C LYS A 82 -25.42 -4.50 -25.77
N ILE A 83 -26.45 -5.14 -26.31
CA ILE A 83 -26.66 -6.59 -26.17
C ILE A 83 -25.48 -7.36 -26.80
N LYS A 84 -25.05 -6.99 -28.01
CA LYS A 84 -23.89 -7.62 -28.66
C LYS A 84 -22.61 -7.46 -27.85
N VAL A 85 -22.36 -6.29 -27.27
CA VAL A 85 -21.20 -6.04 -26.40
C VAL A 85 -21.26 -6.91 -25.14
N ILE A 86 -22.42 -7.03 -24.50
CA ILE A 86 -22.60 -7.88 -23.32
C ILE A 86 -22.38 -9.35 -23.66
N LEU A 87 -22.93 -9.84 -24.77
CA LEU A 87 -22.73 -11.22 -25.23
C LEU A 87 -21.27 -11.49 -25.60
N LEU A 88 -20.59 -10.52 -26.23
CA LEU A 88 -19.18 -10.64 -26.57
C LEU A 88 -18.30 -10.79 -25.32
N HIS A 89 -18.61 -10.06 -24.25
CA HIS A 89 -17.86 -10.08 -22.99
C HIS A 89 -18.46 -11.04 -21.95
N GLU A 90 -19.42 -11.90 -22.32
CA GLU A 90 -20.12 -12.78 -21.38
C GLU A 90 -19.15 -13.67 -20.60
N ALA A 91 -18.15 -14.24 -21.29
CA ALA A 91 -17.15 -15.11 -20.68
C ALA A 91 -16.31 -14.37 -19.62
N GLU A 92 -15.90 -13.14 -19.91
CA GLU A 92 -15.14 -12.30 -18.98
C GLU A 92 -15.98 -11.87 -17.77
N ILE A 93 -17.24 -11.48 -18.01
CA ILE A 93 -18.19 -11.14 -16.94
C ILE A 93 -18.43 -12.36 -16.03
N ARG A 94 -18.57 -13.55 -16.61
CA ARG A 94 -18.77 -14.78 -15.83
C ARG A 94 -17.53 -15.18 -15.05
N GLN A 95 -16.34 -15.04 -15.64
CA GLN A 95 -15.07 -15.31 -14.98
C GLN A 95 -14.82 -14.35 -13.82
N THR A 96 -15.08 -13.05 -14.02
CA THR A 96 -14.93 -12.04 -12.96
C THR A 96 -15.94 -12.24 -11.85
N ALA A 97 -17.20 -12.59 -12.15
CA ALA A 97 -18.19 -12.96 -11.14
C ALA A 97 -17.75 -14.17 -10.31
N GLN A 98 -17.26 -15.23 -10.94
CA GLN A 98 -16.77 -16.41 -10.24
C GLN A 98 -15.55 -16.10 -9.36
N ALA A 99 -14.62 -15.27 -9.85
CA ALA A 99 -13.48 -14.81 -9.06
C ALA A 99 -13.93 -13.97 -7.85
N LEU A 100 -14.97 -13.13 -8.02
CA LEU A 100 -15.51 -12.31 -6.94
C LEU A 100 -16.23 -13.16 -5.88
N GLU A 101 -16.98 -14.18 -6.28
CA GLU A 101 -17.58 -15.16 -5.36
C GLU A 101 -16.51 -15.92 -4.58
N ALA A 102 -15.45 -16.37 -5.25
CA ALA A 102 -14.32 -17.02 -4.58
C ALA A 102 -13.65 -16.08 -3.57
N LEU A 103 -13.48 -14.80 -3.91
CA LEU A 103 -12.91 -13.79 -3.01
C LEU A 103 -13.84 -13.50 -1.83
N GLN A 104 -15.15 -13.45 -2.07
CA GLN A 104 -16.15 -13.29 -1.02
C GLN A 104 -16.14 -14.47 -0.05
N SER A 105 -15.98 -15.70 -0.53
CA SER A 105 -15.83 -16.89 0.32
C SER A 105 -14.54 -16.84 1.18
N LEU A 106 -13.48 -16.21 0.67
CA LEU A 106 -12.21 -16.08 1.37
C LEU A 106 -12.19 -14.91 2.37
N LYS A 107 -13.15 -13.98 2.28
CA LYS A 107 -13.24 -12.80 3.15
C LYS A 107 -13.30 -13.16 4.63
N ASP A 108 -14.00 -14.23 4.98
CA ASP A 108 -14.14 -14.68 6.37
C ASP A 108 -12.86 -15.33 6.90
N VAL A 109 -12.05 -15.93 6.02
CA VAL A 109 -10.72 -16.46 6.38
C VAL A 109 -9.74 -15.31 6.59
N LEU A 110 -9.73 -14.31 5.71
CA LEU A 110 -8.84 -13.16 5.80
C LEU A 110 -9.11 -12.27 7.02
N ASN A 111 -10.38 -12.13 7.41
CA ASN A 111 -10.78 -11.34 8.58
C ASN A 111 -10.90 -12.16 9.86
N ASN A 112 -10.34 -13.38 9.90
CA ASN A 112 -10.39 -14.19 11.10
C ASN A 112 -9.61 -13.49 12.24
N PRO A 113 -10.22 -13.27 13.42
CA PRO A 113 -9.56 -12.63 14.57
C PRO A 113 -8.30 -13.36 15.03
N ALA A 114 -8.10 -14.63 14.68
CA ALA A 114 -6.84 -15.34 14.91
C ALA A 114 -5.62 -14.66 14.27
N TYR A 115 -5.81 -13.90 13.19
CA TYR A 115 -4.73 -13.16 12.52
C TYR A 115 -4.50 -11.76 13.10
N SER A 116 -5.42 -11.19 13.91
CA SER A 116 -5.19 -9.88 14.53
C SER A 116 -4.11 -9.94 15.61
N ASP A 117 -4.04 -11.06 16.32
CA ASP A 117 -3.12 -11.28 17.43
C ASP A 117 -1.74 -11.78 16.97
N LEU A 118 -1.52 -11.90 15.66
CA LEU A 118 -0.30 -12.49 15.09
C LEU A 118 0.95 -11.67 15.43
N SER A 119 0.82 -10.35 15.59
CA SER A 119 1.91 -9.48 16.08
C SER A 119 2.27 -9.77 17.54
N GLN A 120 1.26 -9.97 18.41
CA GLN A 120 1.47 -10.34 19.80
C GLN A 120 2.04 -11.77 19.93
N MET A 121 1.54 -12.70 19.12
CA MET A 121 2.05 -14.07 19.05
C MET A 121 3.51 -14.09 18.61
N LYS A 122 3.89 -13.28 17.62
CA LYS A 122 5.29 -13.13 17.17
C LYS A 122 6.20 -12.62 18.29
N ALA A 123 5.75 -11.65 19.07
CA ALA A 123 6.51 -11.14 20.22
C ALA A 123 6.69 -12.22 21.30
N LYS A 124 5.62 -12.94 21.68
CA LYS A 124 5.69 -14.06 22.63
C LYS A 124 6.60 -15.19 22.13
N PHE A 125 6.54 -15.50 20.84
CA PHE A 125 7.38 -16.53 20.24
C PHE A 125 8.87 -16.14 20.22
N ALA A 126 9.18 -14.86 19.97
CA ALA A 126 10.54 -14.34 20.08
C ALA A 126 11.07 -14.41 21.53
N GLU A 127 10.25 -14.03 22.52
CA GLU A 127 10.60 -14.15 23.94
C GLU A 127 10.83 -15.61 24.34
N MET A 128 9.96 -16.52 23.89
CA MET A 128 10.11 -17.95 24.13
C MET A 128 11.40 -18.51 23.49
N HIS A 129 11.72 -18.09 22.27
CA HIS A 129 12.97 -18.48 21.62
C HIS A 129 14.20 -18.01 22.39
N GLN A 130 14.18 -16.78 22.89
CA GLN A 130 15.26 -16.26 23.72
C GLN A 130 15.43 -17.11 24.99
N LYS A 131 14.33 -17.39 25.71
CA LYS A 131 14.37 -18.25 26.90
C LYS A 131 14.89 -19.65 26.58
N HIS A 132 14.51 -20.21 25.43
CA HIS A 132 15.00 -21.52 25.00
C HIS A 132 16.50 -21.54 24.76
N ALA A 133 17.05 -20.49 24.12
CA ALA A 133 18.49 -20.36 23.92
C ALA A 133 19.25 -20.22 25.25
N GLU A 134 18.70 -19.45 26.20
CA GLU A 134 19.27 -19.31 27.55
C GLU A 134 19.24 -20.65 28.30
N GLN A 135 18.14 -21.42 28.21
CA GLN A 135 18.02 -22.74 28.82
C GLN A 135 18.98 -23.76 28.22
N GLU A 136 19.20 -23.72 26.90
CA GLU A 136 20.15 -24.60 26.23
C GLU A 136 21.58 -24.34 26.70
N MET A 137 21.96 -23.06 26.84
CA MET A 137 23.26 -22.67 27.40
C MET A 137 23.42 -23.15 28.84
N GLN A 138 22.42 -22.88 29.70
CA GLN A 138 22.45 -23.33 31.11
C GLN A 138 22.52 -24.86 31.24
N THR A 139 21.83 -25.59 30.38
CA THR A 139 21.84 -27.06 30.40
C THR A 139 23.21 -27.59 30.01
N ASN A 140 23.86 -26.99 29.00
CA ASN A 140 25.22 -27.38 28.61
C ASN A 140 26.22 -27.07 29.72
N ASP A 141 26.18 -25.87 30.32
CA ASP A 141 27.05 -25.50 31.43
C ASP A 141 26.88 -26.45 32.63
N PHE A 142 25.64 -26.79 32.98
CA PHE A 142 25.34 -27.75 34.04
C PHE A 142 25.84 -29.17 33.71
N MET A 143 25.70 -29.58 32.45
CA MET A 143 26.18 -30.89 31.99
C MET A 143 27.71 -30.97 32.08
N ASP A 144 28.41 -29.91 31.70
CA ASP A 144 29.86 -29.82 31.80
C ASP A 144 30.34 -29.85 33.26
N GLU A 145 29.68 -29.11 34.16
CA GLU A 145 29.98 -29.15 35.60
C GLU A 145 29.72 -30.53 36.19
N SER A 146 28.60 -31.17 35.83
CA SER A 146 28.25 -32.52 36.28
C SER A 146 29.27 -33.55 35.82
N ASN A 147 29.70 -33.47 34.55
CA ASN A 147 30.74 -34.34 33.99
C ASN A 147 32.08 -34.14 34.70
N ALA A 148 32.48 -32.89 34.96
CA ALA A 148 33.71 -32.60 35.70
C ALA A 148 33.67 -33.15 37.13
N LEU A 149 32.53 -33.04 37.81
CA LEU A 149 32.33 -33.61 39.14
C LEU A 149 32.39 -35.15 39.12
N LEU A 150 31.75 -35.78 38.14
CA LEU A 150 31.81 -37.23 37.94
C LEU A 150 33.24 -37.72 37.69
N GLU A 151 34.02 -36.98 36.89
CA GLU A 151 35.41 -37.31 36.63
C GLU A 151 36.28 -37.16 37.89
N ALA A 152 36.07 -36.09 38.68
CA ALA A 152 36.74 -35.91 39.96
C ALA A 152 36.42 -37.05 40.95
N TYR A 153 35.15 -37.46 41.03
CA TYR A 153 34.71 -38.58 41.85
C TYR A 153 35.33 -39.92 41.39
N ALA A 154 35.32 -40.19 40.09
CA ALA A 154 35.92 -41.39 39.51
C ALA A 154 37.43 -41.45 39.81
N ASN A 155 38.13 -40.32 39.69
CA ASN A 155 39.54 -40.21 40.02
C ASN A 155 39.83 -40.42 41.52
N ALA A 156 39.03 -39.80 42.41
CA ALA A 156 39.15 -39.99 43.85
C ALA A 156 38.94 -41.45 44.24
N THR A 157 37.91 -42.11 43.69
CA THR A 157 37.62 -43.53 43.91
C THR A 157 38.76 -44.41 43.43
N ARG A 158 39.28 -44.17 42.22
CA ARG A 158 40.42 -44.93 41.68
C ARG A 158 41.67 -44.77 42.55
N ASN A 159 41.94 -43.57 43.06
CA ASN A 159 43.07 -43.29 43.95
C ASN A 159 42.90 -43.97 45.30
N MET A 160 41.70 -43.95 45.89
CA MET A 160 41.39 -44.69 47.11
C MET A 160 41.58 -46.20 46.91
N SER A 161 41.07 -46.77 45.80
CA SER A 161 41.27 -48.20 45.49
C SER A 161 42.76 -48.56 45.37
N LYS A 162 43.57 -47.73 44.69
CA LYS A 162 45.02 -47.94 44.60
C LYS A 162 45.70 -47.87 45.97
N LEU A 163 45.32 -46.90 46.82
CA LEU A 163 45.89 -46.74 48.15
C LEU A 163 45.57 -47.96 49.03
N LEU A 164 44.31 -48.42 49.02
CA LEU A 164 43.87 -49.61 49.76
C LEU A 164 44.62 -50.86 49.31
N LEU A 165 44.78 -51.08 48.00
CA LEU A 165 45.57 -52.20 47.47
C LEU A 165 47.04 -52.11 47.89
N ALA A 166 47.63 -50.90 47.86
CA ALA A 166 49.01 -50.69 48.29
C ALA A 166 49.19 -50.98 49.79
N TRP A 167 48.22 -50.58 50.62
CA TRP A 167 48.19 -50.88 52.04
C TRP A 167 48.03 -52.37 52.32
N GLN A 168 47.10 -53.03 51.63
CA GLN A 168 46.92 -54.48 51.72
C GLN A 168 48.20 -55.25 51.38
N LYS A 169 48.91 -54.84 50.32
CA LYS A 169 50.22 -55.41 49.97
C LYS A 169 51.27 -55.23 51.07
N LYS A 170 51.30 -54.08 51.74
CA LYS A 170 52.23 -53.85 52.87
C LYS A 170 51.89 -54.69 54.10
N VAL A 171 50.60 -54.90 54.38
CA VAL A 171 50.15 -55.73 55.52
C VAL A 171 50.41 -57.22 55.27
N THR A 172 50.27 -57.68 54.03
CA THR A 172 50.48 -59.10 53.64
C THR A 172 51.94 -59.47 53.40
N ALA A 173 52.85 -58.49 53.26
CA ALA A 173 54.29 -58.70 53.13
C ALA A 173 55.03 -58.79 54.48
N LYS A 174 54.29 -58.89 55.59
CA LYS A 174 54.79 -58.99 56.97
C LYS A 174 54.36 -60.32 57.55
#